data_AF-A0A1V5W5X3-F1
#
_entry.id   AF-A0A1V5W5X3-F1
#
_cell.length_a   1.000
_cell.length_b   1.000
_cell.length_c   1.000
_cell.angle_alpha   90.00
_cell.angle_beta   90.00
_cell.angle_gamma   90.00
#
_symmetry.space_group_name_H-M   'P 1'
#
loop_
_entity.id
_entity.type
_entity.pdbx_description
1 polymer ?
#
loop_
_entity_poly.entity_id
_entity_poly.type
_entity_poly.pdbx_seq_one_letter_code
_entity_poly.pdbx_strand_id
1 'polypeptide(L)'
;MKKRAAAFLFFIFFSFAAFASDMQLQAIGASTASNLYLSYLSIGVIADSYTKKVYEKEQTVIFVNSVVAQAGVQKEYLRKMMESGDIPENEHYFVEKLIKCYELLMDEGNNLVDYVKTGSNSSLMKYDNKRKEAWSLISEIMGFNN
;
A
#
# COMPACT_ATOMS: atom_id res chain seq x y z
N MET A 1 -4.91 -56.24 -42.96
CA MET A 1 -5.62 -54.93 -43.01
C MET A 1 -5.63 -54.33 -41.61
N LYS A 2 -5.06 -53.13 -41.47
CA LYS A 2 -4.71 -52.45 -40.22
C LYS A 2 -5.97 -51.89 -39.55
N LYS A 3 -6.32 -52.32 -38.33
CA LYS A 3 -7.25 -51.59 -37.45
C LYS A 3 -6.42 -50.75 -36.50
N ARG A 4 -6.20 -49.48 -36.86
CA ARG A 4 -5.61 -48.47 -35.98
C ARG A 4 -6.73 -47.96 -35.06
N ALA A 5 -6.80 -48.47 -33.84
CA ALA A 5 -7.58 -47.85 -32.79
C ALA A 5 -6.83 -46.58 -32.36
N ALA A 6 -7.39 -45.41 -32.70
CA ALA A 6 -6.90 -44.13 -32.23
C ALA A 6 -7.22 -44.01 -30.74
N ALA A 7 -6.22 -44.20 -29.88
CA ALA A 7 -6.31 -43.85 -28.48
C ALA A 7 -6.23 -42.32 -28.37
N PHE A 8 -7.38 -41.66 -28.23
CA PHE A 8 -7.47 -40.27 -27.81
C PHE A 8 -7.07 -40.20 -26.32
N LEU A 9 -5.80 -39.90 -26.05
CA LEU A 9 -5.34 -39.51 -24.72
C LEU A 9 -5.78 -38.05 -24.49
N PHE A 10 -6.94 -37.89 -23.86
CA PHE A 10 -7.41 -36.60 -23.36
C PHE A 10 -6.62 -36.28 -22.08
N PHE A 11 -5.46 -35.63 -22.22
CA PHE A 11 -4.75 -35.06 -21.08
C PHE A 11 -5.58 -33.87 -20.56
N ILE A 12 -6.36 -34.09 -19.51
CA ILE A 12 -6.96 -33.01 -18.75
C ILE A 12 -5.82 -32.31 -18.01
N PHE A 13 -5.36 -31.18 -18.56
CA PHE A 13 -4.55 -30.21 -17.81
C PHE A 13 -5.46 -29.59 -16.75
N PHE A 14 -5.55 -30.22 -15.57
CA PHE A 14 -5.94 -29.50 -14.36
C PHE A 14 -4.77 -28.58 -14.01
N SER A 15 -4.83 -27.32 -14.47
CA SER A 15 -4.07 -26.25 -13.83
C SER A 15 -4.58 -26.16 -12.39
N PHE A 16 -3.87 -26.78 -11.46
CA PHE A 16 -3.96 -26.39 -10.07
C PHE A 16 -3.36 -24.99 -10.00
N ALA A 17 -4.22 -23.97 -10.03
CA ALA A 17 -3.84 -22.66 -9.54
C ALA A 17 -3.34 -22.87 -8.11
N ALA A 18 -2.05 -22.64 -7.89
CA ALA A 18 -1.47 -22.70 -6.56
C ALA A 18 -1.99 -21.49 -5.80
N PHE A 19 -3.07 -21.67 -5.05
CA PHE A 19 -3.51 -20.68 -4.08
C PHE A 19 -2.40 -20.50 -3.04
N ALA A 20 -2.07 -19.24 -2.71
CA ALA A 20 -1.17 -18.96 -1.60
C ALA A 20 -1.71 -19.64 -0.33
N SER A 21 -0.84 -20.25 0.47
CA SER A 21 -1.28 -20.80 1.75
C SER A 21 -1.69 -19.66 2.69
N ASP A 22 -2.63 -19.90 3.60
CA ASP A 22 -3.10 -18.90 4.57
C ASP A 22 -1.95 -18.19 5.30
N MET A 23 -0.87 -18.91 5.60
CA MET A 23 0.32 -18.36 6.25
C MET A 23 1.10 -17.39 5.36
N GLN A 24 1.18 -17.64 4.05
CA GLN A 24 1.83 -16.72 3.10
C GLN A 24 1.02 -15.42 2.99
N LEU A 25 -0.30 -15.53 2.89
CA LEU A 25 -1.19 -14.37 2.81
C LEU A 25 -1.12 -13.53 4.10
N GLN A 26 -1.13 -14.19 5.26
CA GLN A 26 -0.95 -13.52 6.55
C GLN A 26 0.41 -12.80 6.66
N ALA A 27 1.50 -13.44 6.21
CA ALA A 27 2.82 -12.82 6.21
C ALA A 27 2.90 -11.60 5.29
N ILE A 28 2.31 -11.68 4.10
CA ILE A 28 2.19 -10.54 3.17
C ILE A 28 1.35 -9.42 3.81
N GLY A 29 0.23 -9.76 4.44
CA GLY A 29 -0.63 -8.80 5.14
C GLY A 29 0.11 -8.08 6.27
N ALA A 30 0.82 -8.82 7.12
CA ALA A 30 1.63 -8.25 8.21
C ALA A 30 2.76 -7.34 7.69
N SER A 31 3.47 -7.77 6.65
CA SER A 31 4.51 -6.96 5.99
C SER A 31 3.93 -5.68 5.38
N THR A 32 2.75 -5.77 4.77
CA THR A 32 2.06 -4.62 4.17
C THR A 32 1.62 -3.63 5.24
N ALA A 33 1.04 -4.11 6.34
CA ALA A 33 0.68 -3.28 7.50
C ALA A 33 1.90 -2.58 8.12
N SER A 34 3.02 -3.31 8.26
CA SER A 34 4.27 -2.73 8.74
C SER A 34 4.80 -1.63 7.81
N ASN A 35 4.66 -1.79 6.49
CA ASN A 35 5.06 -0.76 5.53
C ASN A 35 4.18 0.50 5.65
N LEU A 36 2.87 0.35 5.84
CA LEU A 36 1.97 1.49 6.09
C LEU A 36 2.44 2.31 7.30
N TYR A 37 2.71 1.64 8.41
CA TYR A 37 3.19 2.29 9.63
C TYR A 37 4.56 2.96 9.44
N LEU A 38 5.49 2.30 8.75
CA LEU A 38 6.81 2.88 8.49
C LEU A 38 6.73 4.09 7.55
N SER A 39 5.86 4.06 6.53
CA SER A 39 5.61 5.22 5.66
C SER A 39 5.04 6.40 6.44
N TYR A 40 4.05 6.16 7.32
CA TYR A 40 3.50 7.17 8.22
C TYR A 40 4.55 7.82 9.12
N LEU A 41 5.41 7.01 9.74
CA LEU A 41 6.50 7.50 10.57
C LEU A 41 7.52 8.29 9.74
N SER A 42 7.88 7.78 8.56
CA SER A 42 8.86 8.41 7.67
C SER A 42 8.40 9.82 7.26
N ILE A 43 7.15 9.97 6.82
CA ILE A 43 6.60 11.28 6.45
C ILE A 43 6.63 12.24 7.66
N GLY A 44 6.23 11.77 8.84
CA GLY A 44 6.26 12.57 10.07
C GLY A 44 7.68 13.01 10.47
N VAL A 45 8.65 12.11 10.44
CA VAL A 45 10.06 12.43 10.75
C VAL A 45 10.63 13.42 9.74
N ILE A 46 10.28 13.30 8.46
CA ILE A 46 10.70 14.26 7.44
C ILE A 46 10.07 15.64 7.70
N ALA A 47 8.78 15.70 8.05
CA ALA A 47 8.11 16.94 8.43
C ALA A 47 8.76 17.61 9.65
N ASP A 48 9.04 16.84 10.70
CA ASP A 48 9.74 17.31 11.90
C ASP A 48 11.14 17.83 11.58
N SER A 49 11.86 17.13 10.70
CA SER A 49 13.20 17.52 10.26
C SER A 49 13.18 18.83 9.47
N TYR A 50 12.16 19.04 8.63
CA TYR A 50 11.97 20.30 7.92
C TYR A 50 11.65 21.45 8.87
N THR A 51 10.70 21.26 9.81
CA THR A 51 10.32 22.32 10.77
C THR A 51 11.48 22.72 11.70
N LYS A 52 12.33 21.76 12.06
CA LYS A 52 13.56 21.98 12.83
C LYS A 52 14.74 22.47 11.99
N LYS A 53 14.56 22.71 10.69
CA LYS A 53 15.60 23.18 9.74
C LYS A 53 16.80 22.23 9.67
N VAL A 54 16.56 20.93 9.87
CA VAL A 54 17.56 19.87 9.64
C VAL A 54 17.58 19.52 8.15
N TYR A 55 16.42 19.50 7.50
CA TYR A 55 16.30 19.35 6.05
C TYR A 55 15.89 20.65 5.39
N GLU A 56 16.54 20.94 4.26
CA GLU A 56 16.14 22.03 3.38
C GLU A 56 14.90 21.65 2.58
N LYS A 57 14.28 22.65 1.95
CA LYS A 57 13.07 22.50 1.14
C LYS A 57 13.22 21.42 0.07
N GLU A 58 14.27 21.46 -0.72
CA GLU A 58 14.51 20.52 -1.83
C GLU A 58 14.69 19.08 -1.33
N GLN A 59 15.46 18.90 -0.24
CA GLN A 59 15.68 17.60 0.37
C GLN A 59 14.38 17.01 0.90
N THR A 60 13.59 17.83 1.60
CA THR A 60 12.28 17.45 2.14
C THR A 60 11.36 16.96 1.01
N VAL A 61 11.27 17.72 -0.09
CA VAL A 61 10.44 17.34 -1.24
C VAL A 61 10.90 16.01 -1.86
N ILE A 62 12.21 15.79 -2.02
CA ILE A 62 12.75 14.54 -2.58
C ILE A 62 12.43 13.34 -1.69
N PHE A 63 12.62 13.46 -0.38
CA PHE A 63 12.39 12.36 0.55
C PHE A 63 10.90 12.01 0.66
N VAL A 64 10.03 13.00 0.78
CA VAL A 64 8.59 12.75 0.84
C VAL A 64 8.09 12.12 -0.46
N ASN A 65 8.51 12.63 -1.62
CA ASN A 65 8.12 12.07 -2.91
C ASN A 65 8.58 10.62 -3.08
N SER A 66 9.72 10.24 -2.49
CA SER A 66 10.21 8.87 -2.52
C SER A 66 9.28 7.93 -1.74
N VAL A 67 8.81 8.36 -0.55
CA VAL A 67 7.83 7.60 0.24
C VAL A 67 6.48 7.53 -0.49
N VAL A 68 6.01 8.63 -1.08
CA VAL A 68 4.75 8.69 -1.86
C VAL A 68 4.82 7.75 -3.08
N ALA A 69 5.94 7.74 -3.80
CA ALA A 69 6.13 6.86 -4.94
C ALA A 69 6.10 5.38 -4.52
N GLN A 70 6.78 5.03 -3.42
CA GLN A 70 6.75 3.67 -2.88
C GLN A 70 5.33 3.25 -2.46
N ALA A 71 4.60 4.11 -1.76
CA ALA A 71 3.20 3.88 -1.41
C ALA A 71 2.32 3.65 -2.65
N GLY A 72 2.55 4.44 -3.71
CA GLY A 72 1.86 4.28 -4.99
C GLY A 72 2.09 2.92 -5.64
N VAL A 73 3.34 2.42 -5.63
CA VAL A 73 3.68 1.10 -6.16
C VAL A 73 2.97 -0.01 -5.38
N GLN A 74 3.01 0.04 -4.05
CA GLN A 74 2.36 -0.99 -3.22
C GLN A 74 0.85 -1.01 -3.42
N LYS A 75 0.21 0.16 -3.44
CA LYS A 75 -1.21 0.31 -3.73
C LYS A 75 -1.59 -0.32 -5.07
N GLU A 76 -0.79 -0.06 -6.11
CA GLU A 76 -1.06 -0.57 -7.46
C GLU A 76 -0.95 -2.10 -7.54
N TYR A 77 0.04 -2.70 -6.86
CA TYR A 77 0.16 -4.15 -6.82
C TYR A 77 -1.00 -4.80 -6.04
N LEU A 78 -1.46 -4.21 -4.94
CA LEU A 78 -2.65 -4.70 -4.22
C LEU A 78 -3.89 -4.68 -5.12
N ARG A 79 -4.09 -3.61 -5.89
CA ARG A 79 -5.19 -3.53 -6.88
C ARG A 79 -5.10 -4.62 -7.93
N LYS A 80 -3.93 -4.80 -8.52
CA LYS A 80 -3.70 -5.84 -9.53
C LYS A 80 -3.98 -7.24 -9.00
N MET A 81 -3.60 -7.53 -7.75
CA MET A 81 -3.88 -8.82 -7.12
C MET A 81 -5.38 -9.05 -6.86
N MET A 82 -6.15 -7.99 -6.58
CA MET A 82 -7.60 -8.10 -6.51
C MET A 82 -8.22 -8.34 -7.89
N GLU A 83 -7.79 -7.57 -8.89
CA GLU A 83 -8.31 -7.65 -10.27
C GLU A 83 -7.96 -8.98 -10.97
N SER A 84 -6.81 -9.59 -10.65
CA SER A 84 -6.40 -10.90 -11.18
C SER A 84 -7.10 -12.09 -10.52
N GLY A 85 -7.80 -11.87 -9.40
CA GLY A 85 -8.39 -12.94 -8.59
C GLY A 85 -7.38 -13.69 -7.71
N ASP A 86 -6.17 -13.15 -7.53
CA ASP A 86 -5.16 -13.74 -6.63
C ASP A 86 -5.54 -13.56 -5.14
N ILE A 87 -6.42 -12.59 -4.85
CA ILE A 87 -7.02 -12.39 -3.52
C ILE A 87 -8.43 -13.01 -3.49
N PRO A 88 -8.72 -13.93 -2.56
CA PRO A 88 -10.06 -14.45 -2.33
C PRO A 88 -11.08 -13.34 -2.05
N GLU A 89 -12.31 -13.45 -2.56
CA GLU A 89 -13.35 -12.41 -2.39
C GLU A 89 -13.62 -12.05 -0.92
N ASN A 90 -13.53 -13.01 0.00
CA ASN A 90 -13.72 -12.76 1.43
C ASN A 90 -12.62 -11.88 2.05
N GLU A 91 -11.47 -11.74 1.40
CA GLU A 91 -10.34 -10.91 1.83
C GLU A 91 -10.32 -9.53 1.15
N HIS A 92 -11.19 -9.29 0.14
CA HIS A 92 -11.20 -8.02 -0.62
C HIS A 92 -11.39 -6.81 0.29
N TYR A 93 -12.28 -6.91 1.26
CA TYR A 93 -12.53 -5.82 2.21
C TYR A 93 -11.27 -5.42 2.99
N PHE A 94 -10.43 -6.38 3.39
CA PHE A 94 -9.18 -6.08 4.08
C PHE A 94 -8.17 -5.42 3.13
N VAL A 95 -8.03 -5.93 1.90
CA VAL A 95 -7.13 -5.36 0.89
C VAL A 95 -7.55 -3.94 0.49
N GLU A 96 -8.85 -3.67 0.39
CA GLU A 96 -9.39 -2.32 0.16
C GLU A 96 -8.98 -1.34 1.26
N LYS A 97 -8.96 -1.77 2.53
CA LYS A 97 -8.45 -0.92 3.63
C LYS A 97 -6.97 -0.61 3.45
N LEU A 98 -6.15 -1.59 3.06
CA LEU A 98 -4.73 -1.37 2.81
C LEU A 98 -4.52 -0.35 1.68
N ILE A 99 -5.24 -0.52 0.56
CA ILE A 99 -5.24 0.41 -0.58
C ILE A 99 -5.64 1.81 -0.11
N LYS A 100 -6.73 1.92 0.63
CA LYS A 100 -7.22 3.21 1.14
C LYS A 100 -6.19 3.88 2.06
N CYS A 101 -5.52 3.11 2.90
CA CYS A 101 -4.48 3.62 3.78
C CYS A 101 -3.28 4.16 2.99
N TYR A 102 -2.84 3.48 1.92
CA TYR A 102 -1.80 4.01 1.04
C TYR A 102 -2.23 5.31 0.37
N GLU A 103 -3.49 5.45 -0.07
CA GLU A 103 -3.98 6.71 -0.62
C GLU A 103 -3.92 7.85 0.39
N LEU A 104 -4.31 7.61 1.64
CA LEU A 104 -4.20 8.60 2.70
C LEU A 104 -2.75 9.02 2.96
N LEU A 105 -1.81 8.08 2.94
CA LEU A 105 -0.37 8.37 3.09
C LEU A 105 0.20 9.13 1.90
N MET A 106 -0.25 8.81 0.68
CA MET A 106 0.11 9.57 -0.53
C MET A 106 -0.41 11.01 -0.42
N ASP A 107 -1.66 11.20 -0.01
CA ASP A 107 -2.26 12.52 0.19
C ASP A 107 -1.57 13.29 1.31
N GLU A 108 -1.23 12.64 2.43
CA GLU A 108 -0.42 13.22 3.50
C GLU A 108 0.90 13.78 2.94
N GLY A 109 1.69 12.92 2.26
CA GLY A 109 2.96 13.33 1.67
C GLY A 109 2.83 14.45 0.64
N ASN A 110 1.85 14.38 -0.26
CA ASN A 110 1.61 15.41 -1.28
C ASN A 110 1.24 16.76 -0.65
N ASN A 111 0.40 16.78 0.39
CA ASN A 111 0.05 18.00 1.09
C ASN A 111 1.24 18.59 1.88
N LEU A 112 2.12 17.74 2.43
CA LEU A 112 3.38 18.20 3.04
C LEU A 112 4.30 18.84 1.99
N VAL A 113 4.45 18.22 0.82
CA VAL A 113 5.22 18.78 -0.30
C VAL A 113 4.66 20.14 -0.73
N ASP A 114 3.35 20.27 -0.83
CA ASP A 114 2.70 21.54 -1.18
C ASP A 114 2.94 22.61 -0.12
N TYR A 115 2.83 22.26 1.16
CA TYR A 115 3.16 23.17 2.26
C TYR A 115 4.62 23.62 2.21
N VAL A 116 5.56 22.69 2.09
CA VAL A 116 7.01 22.97 1.98
C VAL A 116 7.32 23.87 0.77
N LYS A 117 6.59 23.69 -0.34
CA LYS A 117 6.76 24.50 -1.55
C LYS A 117 6.20 25.91 -1.42
N THR A 118 5.04 26.07 -0.80
CA THR A 118 4.23 27.29 -0.89
C THR A 118 4.12 28.07 0.42
N GLY A 119 4.40 27.44 1.56
CA GLY A 119 4.09 27.97 2.89
C GLY A 119 2.59 28.03 3.22
N SER A 120 1.73 27.40 2.40
CA SER A 120 0.27 27.50 2.53
C SER A 120 -0.25 26.78 3.78
N ASN A 121 -0.84 27.53 4.71
CA ASN A 121 -1.54 26.97 5.88
C ASN A 121 -2.69 26.03 5.48
N SER A 122 -3.32 26.23 4.32
CA SER A 122 -4.35 25.31 3.83
C SER A 122 -3.77 23.93 3.52
N SER A 123 -2.58 23.87 2.92
CA SER A 123 -1.89 22.60 2.65
C SER A 123 -1.44 21.94 3.95
N LEU A 124 -0.99 22.73 4.94
CA LEU A 124 -0.65 22.20 6.27
C LEU A 124 -1.86 21.58 6.98
N MET A 125 -3.02 22.23 6.92
CA MET A 125 -4.26 21.66 7.49
C MET A 125 -4.67 20.36 6.78
N LYS A 126 -4.53 20.29 5.45
CA LYS A 126 -4.82 19.06 4.69
C LYS A 126 -3.86 17.94 5.05
N TYR A 127 -2.56 18.24 5.18
CA TYR A 127 -1.55 17.30 5.68
C TYR A 127 -1.98 16.72 7.03
N ASP A 128 -2.32 17.59 7.99
CA ASP A 128 -2.64 17.19 9.36
C ASP A 128 -3.92 16.35 9.44
N ASN A 129 -4.92 16.69 8.62
CA ASN A 129 -6.16 15.89 8.50
C ASN A 129 -5.89 14.51 7.91
N LYS A 130 -5.11 14.43 6.81
CA LYS A 130 -4.78 13.15 6.16
C LYS A 130 -3.92 12.27 7.06
N ARG A 131 -3.00 12.86 7.81
CA ARG A 131 -2.21 12.16 8.83
C ARG A 131 -3.10 11.53 9.91
N LYS A 132 -4.11 12.24 10.41
CA LYS A 132 -5.07 11.71 11.41
C LYS A 132 -5.92 10.58 10.83
N GLU A 133 -6.44 10.74 9.61
CA GLU A 133 -7.19 9.69 8.91
C GLU A 133 -6.33 8.44 8.70
N ALA A 134 -5.08 8.61 8.23
CA ALA A 134 -4.12 7.52 8.03
C ALA A 134 -3.83 6.80 9.35
N TRP A 135 -3.54 7.54 10.43
CA TRP A 135 -3.27 6.95 11.74
C TRP A 135 -4.44 6.12 12.28
N SER A 136 -5.67 6.63 12.12
CA SER A 136 -6.87 5.89 12.53
C SER A 136 -6.94 4.54 11.84
N LEU A 137 -6.72 4.50 10.53
CA LEU A 137 -6.79 3.27 9.75
C LEU A 137 -5.59 2.33 10.00
N ILE A 138 -4.39 2.88 10.17
CA ILE A 138 -3.20 2.10 10.59
C ILE A 138 -3.44 1.43 11.93
N SER A 139 -3.99 2.16 12.90
CA SER A 139 -4.27 1.64 14.24
C SER A 139 -5.26 0.48 14.19
N GLU A 140 -6.31 0.63 13.37
CA GLU A 140 -7.29 -0.44 13.13
C GLU A 140 -6.63 -1.67 12.47
N ILE A 141 -5.87 -1.48 11.38
CA ILE A 141 -5.20 -2.57 10.64
C ILE A 141 -4.21 -3.33 11.54
N MET A 142 -3.47 -2.60 12.38
CA MET A 142 -2.43 -3.18 13.23
C MET A 142 -2.94 -3.70 14.58
N GLY A 143 -4.21 -3.46 14.91
CA GLY A 143 -4.76 -3.82 16.22
C GLY A 143 -4.16 -3.01 17.37
N PHE A 144 -3.71 -1.78 17.10
CA PHE A 144 -3.34 -0.83 18.15
C PHE A 144 -4.64 -0.29 18.76
N ASN A 145 -5.25 -1.06 19.66
CA ASN A 145 -6.43 -0.62 20.39
C ASN A 145 -6.08 0.67 21.16
N ASN A 146 -6.84 1.74 20.93
CA ASN A 146 -6.97 2.88 21.84
C ASN A 146 -8.36 2.83 22.49
#